data_AF-A0A497LIC8-F1
#
_entry.id   AF-A0A497LIC8-F1
#
_cell.length_a   1.000
_cell.length_b   1.000
_cell.length_c   1.000
_cell.angle_alpha   90.00
_cell.angle_beta   90.00
_cell.angle_gamma   90.00
#
_symmetry.space_group_name_H-M   'P 1'
#
loop_
_entity.id
_entity.type
_entity.pdbx_description
1 polymer ?
#
loop_
_entity_poly.entity_id
_entity_poly.type
_entity_poly.pdbx_seq_one_letter_code
_entity_poly.pdbx_strand_id
1 'polypeptide(L)'
;MVSVELIVEPKGVEEFKRRLEVFDAEMRERVHGRLKGWAEDVRALARKLVPVRTGYLRSTIYARVNGWVVEVGAGASYALFVEFGTRYMRARPFLVPAVQRWMSRLERVILEALEDAKRGAGFG
;
A
#
# COMPACT_ATOMS: atom_id res chain seq x y z
N MET A 1 -31.64 -2.09 -54.03
CA MET A 1 -30.43 -1.84 -53.24
C MET A 1 -30.23 -3.08 -52.38
N VAL A 2 -29.08 -3.76 -52.51
CA VAL A 2 -28.82 -5.00 -51.75
C VAL A 2 -27.79 -4.64 -50.67
N SER A 3 -28.16 -4.86 -49.41
CA SER A 3 -27.25 -4.78 -48.26
C SER A 3 -27.01 -6.19 -47.72
N VAL A 4 -25.79 -6.41 -47.24
CA VAL A 4 -25.42 -7.62 -46.49
C VAL A 4 -24.92 -7.15 -45.13
N GLU A 5 -25.53 -7.68 -44.07
CA GLU A 5 -25.06 -7.50 -42.71
C GLU A 5 -24.20 -8.70 -42.30
N LEU A 6 -23.06 -8.42 -41.68
CA LEU A 6 -22.14 -9.42 -41.15
C LEU A 6 -22.04 -9.21 -39.64
N ILE A 7 -22.46 -10.20 -38.87
CA ILE A 7 -22.30 -10.25 -37.42
C ILE A 7 -21.05 -11.10 -37.14
N VAL A 8 -20.03 -10.49 -36.56
CA VAL A 8 -18.81 -11.18 -36.15
C VAL A 8 -18.86 -11.38 -34.64
N GLU A 9 -18.93 -12.64 -34.20
CA GLU A 9 -18.83 -12.99 -32.78
C GLU A 9 -17.37 -13.32 -32.42
N PRO A 10 -16.70 -12.51 -31.58
CA PRO A 10 -15.35 -12.83 -31.12
C PRO A 10 -15.36 -14.07 -30.22
N LYS A 11 -14.55 -15.08 -30.56
CA LYS A 11 -14.36 -16.27 -29.72
C LYS A 11 -13.51 -15.91 -28.50
N GLY A 12 -13.84 -16.46 -27.33
CA GLY A 12 -13.01 -16.38 -26.12
C GLY A 12 -13.29 -15.19 -25.19
N VAL A 13 -14.32 -14.38 -25.45
CA VAL A 13 -14.70 -13.26 -24.56
C VAL A 13 -15.07 -13.76 -23.16
N GLU A 14 -15.80 -14.87 -23.06
CA GLU A 14 -16.23 -15.46 -21.79
C GLU A 14 -15.06 -16.06 -21.01
N GLU A 15 -14.03 -16.53 -21.69
CA GLU A 15 -12.78 -16.96 -21.06
C GLU A 15 -11.99 -15.75 -20.56
N PHE A 16 -11.88 -14.71 -21.37
CA PHE A 16 -11.21 -13.47 -21.00
C PHE A 16 -11.87 -12.81 -19.79
N LYS A 17 -13.21 -12.72 -19.74
CA LYS A 17 -13.96 -12.23 -18.57
C LYS A 17 -13.61 -13.01 -17.31
N ARG A 18 -13.59 -14.35 -17.38
CA ARG A 18 -13.22 -15.20 -16.23
C ARG A 18 -11.78 -14.97 -15.78
N ARG A 19 -10.83 -14.85 -16.71
CA ARG A 19 -9.42 -14.55 -16.35
C ARG A 19 -9.28 -13.16 -15.74
N LEU A 20 -10.04 -12.17 -16.20
CA LEU A 20 -10.08 -10.83 -15.60
C LEU A 20 -10.63 -10.84 -14.17
N GLU A 21 -11.68 -11.61 -13.90
CA GLU A 21 -12.23 -11.76 -12.55
C GLU A 21 -11.21 -12.39 -11.60
N VAL A 22 -10.53 -13.45 -12.04
CA VAL A 22 -9.44 -14.09 -11.27
C VAL A 22 -8.30 -13.10 -11.04
N PHE A 23 -7.91 -12.34 -12.06
CA PHE A 23 -6.86 -11.34 -11.96
C PHE A 23 -7.19 -10.21 -10.97
N ASP A 24 -8.41 -9.67 -10.99
CA ASP A 24 -8.83 -8.63 -10.03
C ASP A 24 -8.79 -9.16 -8.59
N ALA A 25 -9.25 -10.39 -8.36
CA ALA A 25 -9.18 -11.03 -7.04
C ALA A 25 -7.73 -11.23 -6.57
N GLU A 26 -6.88 -11.80 -7.43
CA GLU A 26 -5.46 -12.02 -7.12
C GLU A 26 -4.70 -10.70 -6.91
N MET A 27 -4.97 -9.69 -7.73
CA MET A 27 -4.35 -8.37 -7.60
C MET A 27 -4.66 -7.78 -6.23
N ARG A 28 -5.93 -7.76 -5.84
CA ARG A 28 -6.35 -7.20 -4.54
C ARG A 28 -5.67 -7.92 -3.39
N GLU A 29 -5.63 -9.25 -3.42
CA GLU A 29 -5.00 -10.04 -2.37
C GLU A 29 -3.48 -9.79 -2.28
N ARG A 30 -2.78 -9.89 -3.41
CA ARG A 30 -1.32 -9.74 -3.47
C ARG A 30 -0.88 -8.33 -3.11
N VAL A 31 -1.56 -7.31 -3.64
CA VAL A 31 -1.24 -5.92 -3.28
C VAL A 31 -1.51 -5.69 -1.80
N HIS A 32 -2.64 -6.14 -1.27
CA HIS A 32 -2.96 -5.96 0.14
C HIS A 32 -1.92 -6.61 1.07
N GLY A 33 -1.48 -7.84 0.77
CA GLY A 33 -0.42 -8.51 1.53
C GLY A 33 0.91 -7.74 1.49
N ARG A 34 1.28 -7.24 0.32
CA ARG A 34 2.49 -6.45 0.11
C ARG A 34 2.45 -5.07 0.80
N LEU A 35 1.31 -4.39 0.75
CA LEU A 35 1.09 -3.14 1.48
C LEU A 35 1.18 -3.33 2.99
N LYS A 36 0.67 -4.45 3.53
CA LYS A 36 0.84 -4.78 4.95
C LYS A 36 2.30 -4.90 5.35
N GLY A 37 3.10 -5.62 4.57
CA GLY A 37 4.54 -5.74 4.81
C GLY A 37 5.23 -4.37 4.80
N TRP A 38 4.97 -3.57 3.76
CA TRP A 38 5.50 -2.21 3.66
C TRP A 38 5.09 -1.32 4.85
N ALA A 39 3.83 -1.38 5.28
CA ALA A 39 3.31 -0.59 6.39
C ALA A 39 3.98 -0.96 7.73
N GLU A 40 4.21 -2.25 7.97
CA GLU A 40 4.95 -2.72 9.15
C GLU A 40 6.43 -2.31 9.12
N ASP A 41 7.07 -2.31 7.95
CA ASP A 41 8.45 -1.82 7.79
C ASP A 41 8.57 -0.31 8.13
N VAL A 42 7.61 0.49 7.67
CA VAL A 42 7.51 1.92 8.02
C VAL A 42 7.29 2.07 9.53
N ARG A 43 6.33 1.35 10.10
CA ARG A 43 6.03 1.37 11.54
C ARG A 43 7.25 0.99 12.38
N ALA A 44 7.98 -0.05 11.98
CA ALA A 44 9.17 -0.52 12.65
C ALA A 44 10.28 0.55 12.65
N LEU A 45 10.47 1.23 11.52
CA LEU A 45 11.43 2.33 11.42
C LEU A 45 10.99 3.54 12.26
N ALA A 46 9.73 3.94 12.20
CA ALA A 46 9.19 5.03 13.02
C ALA A 46 9.40 4.76 14.52
N ARG A 47 9.18 3.51 14.97
CA ARG A 47 9.45 3.06 16.36
C ARG A 47 10.93 3.06 16.74
N LYS A 48 11.85 3.03 15.77
CA LYS A 48 13.31 3.16 16.00
C LYS A 48 13.74 4.62 16.07
N LEU A 49 13.15 5.48 15.25
CA LEU A 49 13.50 6.91 15.16
C LEU A 49 12.91 7.74 16.31
N VAL A 50 11.74 7.35 16.80
CA VAL A 50 11.00 8.13 17.80
C VAL A 50 11.82 8.35 19.09
N PRO A 51 11.88 9.58 19.63
CA PRO A 51 12.55 9.83 20.89
C PRO A 51 11.81 9.15 22.04
N VAL A 52 12.55 8.49 22.92
CA VAL A 52 12.00 7.73 24.05
C VAL A 52 12.29 8.44 25.36
N ARG A 53 11.23 8.77 26.11
CA ARG A 53 11.31 9.19 27.52
C ARG A 53 10.71 8.13 28.45
N THR A 54 9.40 7.90 28.32
CA THR A 54 8.65 6.88 29.07
C THR A 54 8.28 5.66 28.23
N GLY A 55 8.43 5.75 26.90
CA GLY A 55 7.99 4.72 25.96
C GLY A 55 6.54 4.87 25.46
N TYR A 56 5.73 5.74 26.07
CA TYR A 56 4.32 5.89 25.69
C TYR A 56 4.13 6.26 24.21
N LEU A 57 4.77 7.32 23.72
CA LEU A 57 4.69 7.72 22.31
C LEU A 57 5.06 6.58 21.36
N ARG A 58 6.14 5.85 21.65
CA ARG A 58 6.58 4.71 20.84
C ARG A 58 5.54 3.58 20.82
N SER A 59 4.86 3.36 21.95
CA SER A 59 3.84 2.32 22.07
C SER A 59 2.58 2.61 21.25
N THR A 60 2.25 3.88 21.01
CA THR A 60 1.06 4.29 20.26
C THR A 60 1.28 4.39 18.75
N ILE A 61 2.49 4.11 18.24
CA ILE A 61 2.78 4.07 16.81
C ILE A 61 2.11 2.85 16.16
N TYR A 62 1.27 3.10 15.16
CA TYR A 62 0.48 2.09 14.47
C TYR A 62 0.63 2.21 12.95
N ALA A 63 0.29 1.12 12.27
CA ALA A 63 0.09 1.05 10.84
C ALA A 63 -1.19 0.24 10.56
N ARG A 64 -1.98 0.67 9.58
CA ARG A 64 -3.21 0.01 9.15
C ARG A 64 -3.26 0.02 7.63
N VAL A 65 -3.81 -1.04 7.05
CA VAL A 65 -4.03 -1.16 5.62
C VAL A 65 -5.50 -1.46 5.39
N ASN A 66 -6.16 -0.61 4.60
CA ASN A 66 -7.56 -0.74 4.23
C ASN A 66 -7.65 -0.69 2.70
N GLY A 67 -7.70 -1.87 2.07
CA GLY A 67 -7.63 -1.99 0.61
C GLY A 67 -6.32 -1.41 0.09
N TRP A 68 -6.42 -0.30 -0.66
CA TRP A 68 -5.29 0.40 -1.28
C TRP A 68 -4.71 1.53 -0.44
N VAL A 69 -5.30 1.82 0.72
CA VAL A 69 -4.89 2.92 1.59
C VAL A 69 -4.07 2.37 2.75
N VAL A 70 -2.86 2.91 2.91
CA VAL A 70 -2.02 2.67 4.09
C VAL A 70 -2.03 3.89 4.99
N GLU A 71 -2.41 3.69 6.25
CA GLU A 71 -2.39 4.71 7.29
C GLU A 71 -1.26 4.37 8.28
N VAL A 72 -0.33 5.30 8.50
CA VAL A 72 0.70 5.18 9.53
C VAL A 72 0.65 6.42 10.42
N GLY A 73 0.61 6.22 11.73
CA GLY A 73 0.43 7.31 12.67
C GLY A 73 0.87 6.97 14.09
N ALA A 74 0.60 7.91 15.00
CA ALA A 74 0.84 7.74 16.42
C ALA A 74 -0.34 8.30 17.23
N GLY A 75 -0.88 7.51 18.15
CA GLY A 75 -2.08 7.89 18.92
C GLY A 75 -1.83 8.80 20.13
N ALA A 76 -0.58 9.13 20.46
CA ALA A 76 -0.31 10.04 21.57
C ALA A 76 -0.70 11.47 21.18
N SER A 77 -1.45 12.16 22.04
CA SER A 77 -1.95 13.53 21.79
C SER A 77 -0.86 14.55 21.47
N TYR A 78 0.36 14.32 21.96
CA TYR A 78 1.52 15.18 21.73
C TYR A 78 2.42 14.75 20.56
N ALA A 79 2.05 13.69 19.82
CA ALA A 79 2.87 13.16 18.71
C ALA A 79 3.15 14.21 17.63
N LEU A 80 2.14 15.02 17.28
CA LEU A 80 2.26 16.09 16.29
C LEU A 80 3.35 17.11 16.67
N PHE A 81 3.37 17.52 17.94
CA PHE A 81 4.37 18.46 18.44
C PHE A 81 5.78 17.86 18.43
N VAL A 82 5.92 16.55 18.63
CA VAL A 82 7.22 15.86 18.53
C VAL A 82 7.69 15.80 17.08
N GLU A 83 6.80 15.45 16.14
CA GLU A 83 7.14 15.34 14.72
C GLU A 83 7.58 16.68 14.13
N PHE A 84 6.80 17.76 14.37
CA PHE A 84 6.97 19.05 13.69
C PHE A 84 7.56 20.16 14.56
N GLY A 85 7.71 19.91 15.86
CA GLY A 85 8.17 20.92 16.81
C GLY A 85 7.08 21.92 17.19
N THR A 86 7.48 22.88 18.03
CA THR A 86 6.66 24.01 18.46
C THR A 86 7.56 25.24 18.59
N ARG A 87 6.99 26.40 18.93
CA ARG A 87 7.76 27.61 19.25
C ARG A 87 8.83 27.39 20.34
N TYR A 88 8.62 26.43 21.24
CA TYR A 88 9.49 26.17 22.39
C TYR A 88 10.33 24.89 22.27
N MET A 89 10.12 24.08 21.23
CA MET A 89 10.77 22.77 21.08
C MET A 89 11.07 22.49 19.61
N ARG A 90 12.33 22.14 19.30
CA ARG A 90 12.71 21.70 17.95
C ARG A 90 12.02 20.39 17.58
N ALA A 91 11.68 20.25 16.29
CA ALA A 91 11.16 19.04 15.70
C ALA A 91 12.09 17.84 15.92
N ARG A 92 11.50 16.67 16.17
CA ARG A 92 12.18 15.37 16.28
C ARG A 92 11.38 14.36 15.44
N PRO A 93 11.44 14.50 14.11
CA PRO A 93 10.60 13.74 13.20
C PRO A 93 10.94 12.25 13.25
N PHE A 94 9.91 11.42 13.19
CA PHE A 94 9.98 9.96 13.24
C PHE A 94 9.02 9.28 12.26
N LEU A 95 7.90 9.92 11.90
CA LEU A 95 6.95 9.41 10.90
C LEU A 95 7.35 9.77 9.47
N VAL A 96 7.52 11.06 9.18
CA VAL A 96 7.88 11.55 7.84
C VAL A 96 9.16 10.89 7.32
N PRO A 97 10.28 10.84 8.08
CA PRO A 97 11.49 10.19 7.61
C PRO A 97 11.31 8.67 7.42
N ALA A 98 10.47 8.02 8.24
CA ALA A 98 10.19 6.60 8.09
C ALA A 98 9.43 6.31 6.79
N VAL A 99 8.40 7.12 6.48
CA VAL A 99 7.65 7.00 5.22
C VAL A 99 8.58 7.26 4.04
N GLN A 100 9.30 8.37 4.03
CA GLN A 100 10.20 8.74 2.93
C GLN A 100 11.25 7.66 2.63
N ARG A 101 11.80 7.02 3.65
CA ARG A 101 12.77 5.93 3.49
C ARG A 101 12.22 4.76 2.69
N TRP A 102 10.93 4.44 2.86
CA TRP A 102 10.28 3.30 2.24
C TRP A 102 9.46 3.66 0.99
N MET A 103 9.19 4.94 0.75
CA MET A 103 8.46 5.41 -0.45
C MET A 103 9.10 4.93 -1.74
N SER A 104 10.44 4.99 -1.87
CA SER A 104 11.14 4.53 -3.08
C SER A 104 10.97 3.03 -3.34
N ARG A 105 10.60 2.23 -2.33
CA ARG A 105 10.35 0.79 -2.47
C ARG A 105 8.89 0.48 -2.78
N LEU A 106 7.96 1.39 -2.49
CA LEU A 106 6.52 1.16 -2.63
C LEU A 106 6.12 0.85 -4.07
N GLU A 107 6.67 1.58 -5.04
CA GLU A 107 6.41 1.35 -6.46
C GLU A 107 6.78 -0.08 -6.88
N ARG A 108 8.00 -0.51 -6.53
CA ARG A 108 8.47 -1.86 -6.81
C ARG A 108 7.57 -2.93 -6.18
N VAL A 109 7.16 -2.69 -4.94
CA VAL A 109 6.28 -3.59 -4.19
C VAL A 109 4.93 -3.78 -4.91
N ILE A 110 4.36 -2.70 -5.44
CA ILE A 110 3.09 -2.77 -6.20
C ILE A 110 3.29 -3.47 -7.54
N LEU A 111 4.34 -3.11 -8.29
CA LEU A 111 4.63 -3.71 -9.60
C LEU A 111 4.83 -5.23 -9.49
N GLU A 112 5.60 -5.68 -8.49
CA GLU A 112 5.81 -7.11 -8.28
C GLU A 112 4.49 -7.84 -7.92
N ALA A 113 3.57 -7.22 -7.18
CA ALA A 113 2.24 -7.81 -6.94
C ALA A 113 1.40 -7.93 -8.20
N LEU A 114 1.47 -6.94 -9.09
CA LEU A 114 0.75 -6.95 -10.37
C LEU A 114 1.27 -8.04 -11.29
N GLU A 115 2.59 -8.18 -11.41
CA GLU A 115 3.21 -9.26 -12.19
C GLU A 115 2.86 -10.63 -11.63
N ASP A 116 2.86 -10.78 -10.31
CA ASP A 116 2.44 -12.02 -9.65
C ASP A 116 0.95 -12.34 -9.93
N ALA A 117 0.07 -11.33 -9.87
CA ALA A 117 -1.35 -11.51 -10.18
C ALA A 117 -1.58 -11.87 -11.64
N LYS A 118 -0.84 -11.24 -12.55
CA LYS A 118 -0.90 -11.52 -14.00
C LYS A 118 -0.53 -12.98 -14.28
N ARG A 119 0.52 -13.48 -13.61
CA ARG A 119 0.95 -14.88 -13.71
C ARG A 119 -0.10 -15.85 -13.17
N GLY A 120 -0.68 -15.56 -12.00
CA GLY A 120 -1.70 -16.44 -11.40
C GLY A 120 -3.01 -16.51 -12.22
N ALA A 121 -3.40 -15.41 -12.86
CA ALA A 121 -4.55 -15.37 -13.76
C ALA A 121 -4.32 -15.99 -15.15
N GLY A 122 -3.11 -16.49 -15.44
CA GLY A 122 -2.79 -17.10 -16.73
C GLY A 122 -2.70 -16.08 -17.88
N PHE A 123 -2.34 -14.83 -17.58
CA PHE A 123 -2.00 -13.80 -18.55
C PHE A 123 -0.49 -13.78 -18.90
N GLY A 124 0.22 -14.87 -18.57
CA GLY A 124 1.66 -15.05 -18.84
C GLY A 124 1.97 -15.33 -20.30
#